data_AF-A0A7C6FXT0-F1
#
_entry.id   AF-A0A7C6FXT0-F1
#
_cell.length_a   1.000
_cell.length_b   1.000
_cell.length_c   1.000
_cell.angle_alpha   90.00
_cell.angle_beta   90.00
_cell.angle_gamma   90.00
#
_symmetry.space_group_name_H-M   'P 1'
#
loop_
_entity.id
_entity.type
_entity.pdbx_description
1 polymer ?
#
loop_
_entity_poly.entity_id
_entity_poly.type
_entity_poly.pdbx_seq_one_letter_code
_entity_poly.pdbx_strand_id
1 'polypeptide(L)'
;MSPIISTGNSSLESIAKKMVELQNFDYNNFQDAKHLLEFEYADRKCFIEFDRITLFRYQTNLSEIEYGIVFKNLEPPLRLKLSSAQQKDFTEYHVLRCFLEYSGITPHKIIKKVHPDFKIEECNGNTIGIEIVQLTTSINQLQNSLSKKYANRPLQEVEDTVRKELGKYSEIFNLIPHEKGFYIVRKDASPLASELKENATQLVKKYLKYKNQHNLIDKYDRFIILGDALISEVAIVNEQDAEEIINNLCCVQQVEAKVVFAILFQDHNGKGVSVITHSP
;
A
#
# COMPACT_ATOMS: atom_id res chain seq x y z
N MET A 1 -19.82 18.16 -7.75
CA MET A 1 -19.09 18.25 -9.03
C MET A 1 -17.62 18.42 -8.69
N SER A 2 -16.73 17.59 -9.24
CA SER A 2 -15.29 17.70 -9.03
C SER A 2 -14.77 19.02 -9.62
N PRO A 3 -13.87 19.77 -8.97
CA PRO A 3 -13.30 20.98 -9.54
C PRO A 3 -12.55 20.66 -10.84
N ILE A 4 -12.76 21.49 -11.88
CA ILE A 4 -12.14 21.32 -13.21
C ILE A 4 -10.91 22.21 -13.32
N ILE A 5 -9.80 21.63 -13.74
CA ILE A 5 -8.57 22.34 -14.08
C ILE A 5 -8.29 22.07 -15.56
N SER A 6 -8.24 23.12 -16.37
CA SER A 6 -7.93 23.00 -17.80
C SER A 6 -6.49 23.44 -18.05
N THR A 7 -5.73 22.61 -18.74
CA THR A 7 -4.41 22.94 -19.29
C THR A 7 -4.48 22.85 -20.81
N GLY A 8 -3.72 23.67 -21.55
CA GLY A 8 -3.68 23.59 -23.01
C GLY A 8 -3.00 22.32 -23.53
N ASN A 9 -2.44 22.39 -24.75
CA ASN A 9 -1.68 21.27 -25.32
C ASN A 9 -0.51 20.88 -24.41
N SER A 10 -0.49 19.61 -23.98
CA SER A 10 0.40 19.12 -22.92
C SER A 10 0.91 17.71 -23.25
N SER A 11 2.19 17.43 -22.96
CA SER A 11 2.72 16.06 -23.03
C SER A 11 2.23 15.24 -21.84
N LEU A 12 2.17 13.91 -21.96
CA LEU A 12 1.74 13.03 -20.86
C LEU A 12 2.67 13.13 -19.63
N GLU A 13 3.96 13.40 -19.83
CA GLU A 13 4.91 13.67 -18.73
C GLU A 13 4.62 14.99 -18.03
N SER A 14 4.20 16.02 -18.77
CA SER A 14 3.81 17.30 -18.17
C SER A 14 2.50 17.18 -17.37
N ILE A 15 1.58 16.32 -17.80
CA ILE A 15 0.37 15.98 -17.06
C ILE A 15 0.71 15.26 -15.75
N ALA A 16 1.64 14.31 -15.75
CA ALA A 16 2.11 13.66 -14.54
C ALA A 16 2.68 14.66 -13.52
N LYS A 17 3.55 15.58 -13.99
CA LYS A 17 4.07 16.67 -13.14
C LYS A 17 2.95 17.55 -12.59
N LYS A 18 1.93 17.85 -13.40
CA LYS A 18 0.79 18.66 -12.97
C LYS A 18 -0.04 17.97 -11.89
N MET A 19 -0.32 16.68 -12.04
CA MET A 19 -0.99 15.88 -11.01
C MET A 19 -0.21 15.91 -9.70
N VAL A 20 1.12 15.75 -9.77
CA VAL A 20 2.00 15.84 -8.60
C VAL A 20 2.01 17.23 -7.99
N GLU A 21 2.06 18.31 -8.76
CA GLU A 21 1.93 19.69 -8.25
C GLU A 21 0.64 19.88 -7.45
N LEU A 22 -0.45 19.33 -7.97
CA LEU A 22 -1.77 19.42 -7.35
C LEU A 22 -1.88 18.58 -6.07
N GLN A 23 -1.04 17.56 -5.88
CA GLN A 23 -1.10 16.68 -4.70
C GLN A 23 -1.11 17.47 -3.38
N ASN A 24 -2.03 17.17 -2.47
CA ASN A 24 -2.09 17.78 -1.14
C ASN A 24 -2.88 16.90 -0.16
N PHE A 25 -2.56 16.99 1.13
CA PHE A 25 -3.24 16.25 2.20
C PHE A 25 -4.40 17.02 2.84
N ASP A 26 -4.58 18.30 2.52
CA ASP A 26 -5.59 19.18 3.12
C ASP A 26 -6.98 18.96 2.52
N TYR A 27 -7.55 17.78 2.78
CA TYR A 27 -8.89 17.38 2.39
C TYR A 27 -9.53 16.56 3.50
N ASN A 28 -10.84 16.67 3.68
CA ASN A 28 -11.52 15.87 4.70
C ASN A 28 -11.56 14.39 4.33
N ASN A 29 -11.68 14.05 3.05
CA ASN A 29 -11.80 12.66 2.59
C ASN A 29 -11.37 12.55 1.12
N PHE A 30 -11.32 11.33 0.59
CA PHE A 30 -10.94 11.07 -0.80
C PHE A 30 -11.93 11.64 -1.83
N GLN A 31 -13.21 11.76 -1.47
CA GLN A 31 -14.24 12.32 -2.35
C GLN A 31 -14.06 13.84 -2.52
N ASP A 32 -13.80 14.56 -1.43
CA ASP A 32 -13.49 15.99 -1.45
C ASP A 32 -12.20 16.30 -2.22
N ALA A 33 -11.26 15.34 -2.21
CA ALA A 33 -10.01 15.44 -2.93
C ALA A 33 -10.12 15.15 -4.44
N LYS A 34 -11.26 14.64 -4.94
CA LYS A 34 -11.48 14.35 -6.36
C LYS A 34 -11.42 15.61 -7.21
N HIS A 35 -10.61 15.56 -8.26
CA HIS A 35 -10.44 16.63 -9.23
C HIS A 35 -10.41 16.07 -10.64
N LEU A 36 -10.92 16.86 -11.59
CA LEU A 36 -10.86 16.58 -13.01
C LEU A 36 -9.80 17.47 -13.65
N LEU A 37 -8.77 16.86 -14.25
CA LEU A 37 -7.77 17.56 -15.06
C LEU A 37 -8.08 17.33 -16.53
N GLU A 38 -8.39 18.40 -17.25
CA GLU A 38 -8.66 18.41 -18.69
C GLU A 38 -7.46 18.99 -19.44
N PHE A 39 -7.09 18.37 -20.57
CA PHE A 39 -5.97 18.79 -21.39
C PHE A 39 -6.12 18.40 -22.86
N GLU A 40 -5.33 19.00 -23.73
CA GLU A 40 -5.24 18.57 -25.13
C GLU A 40 -3.98 17.73 -25.34
N TYR A 41 -4.12 16.58 -26.01
CA TYR A 41 -3.03 15.69 -26.38
C TYR A 41 -3.36 15.02 -27.71
N ALA A 42 -2.44 15.07 -28.67
CA ALA A 42 -2.65 14.54 -30.03
C ALA A 42 -3.96 15.03 -30.67
N ASP A 43 -4.19 16.35 -30.62
CA ASP A 43 -5.36 17.04 -31.21
C ASP A 43 -6.74 16.58 -30.71
N ARG A 44 -6.78 15.88 -29.55
CA ARG A 44 -8.01 15.51 -28.86
C ARG A 44 -8.04 16.05 -27.43
N LYS A 45 -9.26 16.30 -26.95
CA LYS A 45 -9.52 16.62 -25.54
C LYS A 45 -9.43 15.35 -24.69
N CYS A 46 -8.57 15.40 -23.70
CA CYS A 46 -8.30 14.33 -22.75
C CYS A 46 -8.68 14.78 -21.34
N PHE A 47 -8.99 13.80 -20.47
CA PHE A 47 -9.20 14.07 -19.06
C PHE A 47 -8.67 12.94 -18.17
N ILE A 48 -8.32 13.29 -16.93
CA ILE A 48 -8.04 12.35 -15.85
C ILE A 48 -8.80 12.86 -14.61
N GLU A 49 -9.71 12.04 -14.08
CA GLU A 49 -10.29 12.24 -12.75
C GLU A 49 -9.46 11.47 -11.72
N PHE A 50 -8.95 12.15 -10.70
CA PHE A 50 -8.10 11.58 -9.67
C PHE A 50 -8.30 12.27 -8.33
N ASP A 51 -7.93 11.65 -7.21
CA ASP A 51 -7.84 12.38 -5.94
C ASP A 51 -6.45 12.98 -5.72
N ARG A 52 -6.42 14.18 -5.15
CA ARG A 52 -5.18 14.90 -4.87
C ARG A 52 -4.43 14.39 -3.64
N ILE A 53 -4.96 13.43 -2.87
CA ILE A 53 -4.25 12.87 -1.71
C ILE A 53 -3.26 11.80 -2.19
N THR A 54 -3.77 10.79 -2.91
CA THR A 54 -3.09 9.57 -3.34
C THR A 54 -2.81 9.51 -4.84
N LEU A 55 -3.28 10.50 -5.62
CA LEU A 55 -3.15 10.49 -7.08
C LEU A 55 -3.82 9.29 -7.75
N PHE A 56 -4.74 8.60 -7.06
CA PHE A 56 -5.44 7.47 -7.64
C PHE A 56 -6.39 7.96 -8.73
N ARG A 57 -6.30 7.34 -9.91
CA ARG A 57 -7.18 7.56 -11.05
C ARG A 57 -8.52 6.88 -10.82
N TYR A 58 -9.60 7.67 -10.84
CA TYR A 58 -10.97 7.16 -10.92
C TYR A 58 -11.40 6.90 -12.36
N GLN A 59 -11.14 7.87 -13.26
CA GLN A 59 -11.61 7.78 -14.65
C GLN A 59 -10.65 8.53 -15.60
N THR A 60 -10.55 8.06 -16.84
CA THR A 60 -9.84 8.77 -17.91
C THR A 60 -10.37 8.32 -19.27
N ASN A 61 -10.18 9.15 -20.31
CA ASN A 61 -10.34 8.76 -21.71
C ASN A 61 -8.99 8.50 -22.43
N LEU A 62 -7.88 8.46 -21.69
CA LEU A 62 -6.62 7.92 -22.16
C LEU A 62 -6.72 6.39 -22.32
N SER A 63 -6.02 5.86 -23.30
CA SER A 63 -5.75 4.42 -23.38
C SER A 63 -4.86 3.98 -22.22
N GLU A 64 -4.86 2.67 -21.93
CA GLU A 64 -4.00 2.11 -20.88
C GLU A 64 -2.50 2.33 -21.16
N ILE A 65 -2.08 2.35 -22.42
CA ILE A 65 -0.70 2.66 -22.81
C ILE A 65 -0.36 4.12 -22.46
N GLU A 66 -1.23 5.06 -22.83
CA GLU A 66 -1.02 6.49 -22.56
C GLU A 66 -1.05 6.79 -21.05
N TYR A 67 -2.01 6.24 -20.33
CA TYR A 67 -2.05 6.40 -18.88
C TYR A 67 -0.84 5.71 -18.22
N GLY A 68 -0.36 4.59 -18.77
CA GLY A 68 0.89 3.96 -18.34
C GLY A 68 2.11 4.89 -18.43
N ILE A 69 2.15 5.79 -19.42
CA ILE A 69 3.19 6.83 -19.51
C ILE A 69 3.02 7.85 -18.38
N VAL A 70 1.80 8.34 -18.13
CA VAL A 70 1.53 9.28 -17.02
C VAL A 70 1.95 8.65 -15.70
N PHE A 71 1.49 7.44 -15.41
CA PHE A 71 1.75 6.72 -14.16
C PHE A 71 3.25 6.54 -13.89
N LYS A 72 4.01 6.08 -14.89
CA LYS A 72 5.48 5.92 -14.79
C LYS A 72 6.21 7.23 -14.49
N ASN A 73 5.63 8.38 -14.84
CA ASN A 73 6.22 9.69 -14.65
C ASN A 73 5.74 10.43 -13.39
N LEU A 74 4.87 9.83 -12.57
CA LEU A 74 4.43 10.41 -11.30
C LEU A 74 5.53 10.34 -10.23
N GLU A 75 6.26 9.23 -10.16
CA GLU A 75 7.13 8.93 -9.02
C GLU A 75 8.32 9.90 -8.87
N PRO A 76 9.13 10.20 -9.92
CA PRO A 76 10.28 11.09 -9.75
C PRO A 76 9.93 12.49 -9.22
N PRO A 77 8.95 13.23 -9.78
CA PRO A 77 8.58 14.53 -9.22
C PRO A 77 7.91 14.42 -7.85
N LEU A 78 7.19 13.34 -7.55
CA LEU A 78 6.56 13.15 -6.24
C LEU A 78 7.61 13.01 -5.13
N ARG A 79 8.66 12.22 -5.38
CA ARG A 79 9.81 12.07 -4.46
C ARG A 79 10.53 13.38 -4.19
N LEU A 80 10.59 14.28 -5.19
CA LEU A 80 11.21 15.61 -5.03
C LEU A 80 10.30 16.59 -4.27
N LYS A 81 8.98 16.46 -4.43
CA LYS A 81 7.99 17.34 -3.78
C LYS A 81 7.82 17.02 -2.29
N LEU A 82 7.74 15.74 -1.94
CA LEU A 82 7.37 15.30 -0.60
C LEU A 82 8.60 15.08 0.29
N SER A 83 8.56 15.61 1.51
CA SER A 83 9.53 15.25 2.56
C SER A 83 9.41 13.76 2.96
N SER A 84 10.42 13.19 3.64
CA SER A 84 10.38 11.79 4.07
C SER A 84 9.16 11.44 4.93
N ALA A 85 8.71 12.37 5.79
CA ALA A 85 7.50 12.20 6.59
C ALA A 85 6.25 12.18 5.71
N GLN A 86 6.15 13.09 4.75
CA GLN A 86 5.04 13.13 3.82
C GLN A 86 5.03 11.95 2.83
N GLN A 87 6.19 11.41 2.46
CA GLN A 87 6.28 10.18 1.67
C GLN A 87 5.70 9.00 2.45
N LYS A 88 5.99 8.92 3.76
CA LYS A 88 5.36 7.94 4.64
C LYS A 88 3.85 8.13 4.70
N ASP A 89 3.37 9.35 4.96
CA ASP A 89 1.94 9.65 5.00
C ASP A 89 1.25 9.30 3.67
N PHE A 90 1.88 9.61 2.54
CA PHE A 90 1.39 9.29 1.20
C PHE A 90 1.18 7.77 1.03
N THR A 91 2.16 6.96 1.41
CA THR A 91 2.05 5.49 1.40
C THR A 91 0.92 5.00 2.31
N GLU A 92 0.80 5.55 3.51
CA GLU A 92 -0.27 5.19 4.46
C GLU A 92 -1.67 5.58 3.93
N TYR A 93 -1.80 6.73 3.27
CA TYR A 93 -3.05 7.12 2.60
C TYR A 93 -3.40 6.19 1.43
N HIS A 94 -2.41 5.69 0.68
CA HIS A 94 -2.63 4.68 -0.36
C HIS A 94 -3.21 3.38 0.21
N VAL A 95 -2.58 2.87 1.27
CA VAL A 95 -3.03 1.66 1.97
C VAL A 95 -4.45 1.86 2.51
N LEU A 96 -4.70 2.98 3.18
CA LEU A 96 -6.02 3.32 3.69
C LEU A 96 -7.06 3.36 2.57
N ARG A 97 -6.74 4.04 1.47
CA ARG A 97 -7.65 4.17 0.32
C ARG A 97 -8.05 2.81 -0.23
N CYS A 98 -7.08 1.95 -0.50
CA CYS A 98 -7.33 0.59 -0.96
C CYS A 98 -8.20 -0.17 0.04
N PHE A 99 -7.88 -0.11 1.34
CA PHE A 99 -8.72 -0.75 2.35
C PHE A 99 -10.17 -0.25 2.38
N LEU A 100 -10.41 1.06 2.22
CA LEU A 100 -11.76 1.62 2.20
C LEU A 100 -12.57 1.17 0.97
N GLU A 101 -11.91 1.02 -0.18
CA GLU A 101 -12.54 0.51 -1.41
C GLU A 101 -13.13 -0.90 -1.22
N TYR A 102 -12.46 -1.77 -0.45
CA TYR A 102 -12.89 -3.15 -0.22
C TYR A 102 -13.69 -3.37 1.08
N SER A 103 -13.61 -2.46 2.06
CA SER A 103 -14.28 -2.64 3.35
C SER A 103 -15.71 -2.11 3.41
N GLY A 104 -16.13 -1.31 2.42
CA GLY A 104 -17.44 -0.65 2.41
C GLY A 104 -17.57 0.53 3.38
N ILE A 105 -16.50 0.90 4.09
CA ILE A 105 -16.46 2.07 4.98
C ILE A 105 -16.40 3.33 4.12
N THR A 106 -17.39 4.22 4.28
CA THR A 106 -17.43 5.52 3.59
C THR A 106 -17.12 6.65 4.58
N PRO A 107 -15.89 7.18 4.60
CA PRO A 107 -15.51 8.18 5.59
C PRO A 107 -16.18 9.53 5.30
N HIS A 108 -16.79 10.14 6.32
CA HIS A 108 -17.14 11.56 6.26
C HIS A 108 -15.87 12.41 6.37
N LYS A 109 -14.99 12.05 7.31
CA LYS A 109 -13.71 12.71 7.55
C LYS A 109 -12.61 11.70 7.89
N ILE A 110 -11.42 11.94 7.35
CA ILE A 110 -10.18 11.20 7.57
C ILE A 110 -9.22 12.17 8.24
N ILE A 111 -8.72 11.80 9.41
CA ILE A 111 -7.79 12.64 10.18
C ILE A 111 -6.52 11.84 10.40
N LYS A 112 -5.40 12.29 9.82
CA LYS A 112 -4.08 11.74 10.12
C LYS A 112 -3.73 12.01 11.57
N LYS A 113 -3.24 11.00 12.26
CA LYS A 113 -2.82 11.06 13.66
C LYS A 113 -1.44 10.41 13.81
N VAL A 114 -0.81 10.68 14.95
CA VAL A 114 0.44 10.01 15.33
C VAL A 114 0.14 8.58 15.78
N HIS A 115 -0.90 8.40 16.59
CA HIS A 115 -1.35 7.11 17.12
C HIS A 115 -2.88 7.12 17.36
N PRO A 116 -3.66 6.19 16.78
CA PRO A 116 -3.29 5.34 15.63
C PRO A 116 -2.98 6.20 14.38
N ASP A 117 -2.58 5.60 13.26
CA ASP A 117 -2.23 6.38 12.06
C ASP A 117 -3.38 7.24 11.52
N PHE A 118 -4.63 6.77 11.65
CA PHE A 118 -5.82 7.51 11.22
C PHE A 118 -6.97 7.42 12.23
N LYS A 119 -7.75 8.50 12.30
CA LYS A 119 -9.13 8.50 12.80
C LYS A 119 -10.07 8.75 11.63
N ILE A 120 -11.06 7.88 11.45
CA ILE A 120 -12.20 8.11 10.56
C ILE A 120 -13.39 8.56 11.41
N GLU A 121 -14.10 9.56 10.92
CA GLU A 121 -15.42 9.94 11.41
C GLU A 121 -16.44 9.55 10.32
N GLU A 122 -17.45 8.78 10.72
CA GLU A 122 -18.57 8.38 9.86
C GLU A 122 -19.72 9.40 9.96
N CYS A 123 -20.62 9.43 8.97
CA CYS A 123 -21.75 10.37 8.95
C CYS A 123 -22.70 10.22 10.15
N ASN A 124 -22.76 9.03 10.76
CA ASN A 124 -23.58 8.74 11.93
C ASN A 124 -22.93 9.15 13.27
N GLY A 125 -21.73 9.75 13.22
CA GLY A 125 -20.96 10.17 14.41
C GLY A 125 -20.04 9.10 14.97
N ASN A 126 -20.07 7.86 14.46
CA ASN A 126 -19.13 6.83 14.87
C ASN A 126 -17.70 7.18 14.48
N THR A 127 -16.77 6.68 15.26
CA THR A 127 -15.35 6.90 15.11
C THR A 127 -14.58 5.58 14.98
N ILE A 128 -13.71 5.52 13.98
CA ILE A 128 -12.88 4.34 13.72
C ILE A 128 -11.41 4.75 13.86
N GLY A 129 -10.66 4.09 14.74
CA GLY A 129 -9.21 4.20 14.79
C GLY A 129 -8.58 3.18 13.84
N ILE A 130 -7.62 3.57 13.01
CA ILE A 130 -6.92 2.66 12.08
C ILE A 130 -5.42 2.79 12.27
N GLU A 131 -4.78 1.71 12.70
CA GLU A 131 -3.31 1.55 12.71
C GLU A 131 -2.88 0.74 11.51
N ILE A 132 -1.91 1.25 10.75
CA ILE A 132 -1.31 0.53 9.64
C ILE A 132 -0.04 -0.19 10.13
N VAL A 133 0.06 -1.46 9.78
CA VAL A 133 1.19 -2.32 10.14
C VAL A 133 1.75 -2.90 8.85
N GLN A 134 2.92 -2.39 8.44
CA GLN A 134 3.61 -2.97 7.30
C GLN A 134 4.03 -4.41 7.62
N LEU A 135 3.45 -5.38 6.91
CA LEU A 135 3.76 -6.80 7.06
C LEU A 135 4.97 -7.14 6.21
N THR A 136 6.15 -6.98 6.79
CA THR A 136 7.40 -7.35 6.13
C THR A 136 8.24 -8.20 7.06
N THR A 137 8.42 -9.46 6.69
CA THR A 137 9.27 -10.40 7.42
C THR A 137 10.74 -10.06 7.23
N SER A 138 11.58 -10.55 8.14
CA SER A 138 13.04 -10.35 8.07
C SER A 138 13.64 -10.82 6.73
N ILE A 139 13.09 -11.88 6.15
CA ILE A 139 13.51 -12.39 4.85
C ILE A 139 13.09 -11.47 3.70
N ASN A 140 11.88 -10.90 3.73
CA ASN A 140 11.42 -9.95 2.72
C ASN A 140 12.23 -8.64 2.78
N GLN A 141 12.58 -8.19 4.00
CA GLN A 141 13.46 -7.03 4.17
C GLN A 141 14.82 -7.25 3.52
N LEU A 142 15.39 -8.45 3.68
CA LEU A 142 16.65 -8.83 3.04
C LEU A 142 16.52 -8.83 1.50
N GLN A 143 15.52 -9.50 0.94
CA GLN A 143 15.24 -9.50 -0.51
C GLN A 143 15.12 -8.07 -1.06
N ASN A 144 14.31 -7.24 -0.42
CA ASN A 144 14.05 -5.86 -0.86
C ASN A 144 15.31 -4.99 -0.79
N SER A 145 16.12 -5.18 0.25
CA SER A 145 17.40 -4.48 0.41
C SER A 145 18.37 -4.86 -0.71
N LEU A 146 18.51 -6.16 -1.00
CA LEU A 146 19.40 -6.64 -2.06
C LEU A 146 18.94 -6.21 -3.45
N SER A 147 17.64 -6.31 -3.73
CA SER A 147 17.06 -5.87 -5.00
C SER A 147 17.32 -4.39 -5.24
N LYS A 148 17.19 -3.54 -4.21
CA LYS A 148 17.53 -2.10 -4.31
C LYS A 148 19.04 -1.86 -4.48
N LYS A 149 19.87 -2.56 -3.72
CA LYS A 149 21.33 -2.43 -3.76
C LYS A 149 21.91 -2.77 -5.14
N TYR A 150 21.26 -3.70 -5.86
CA TYR A 150 21.73 -4.24 -7.13
C TYR A 150 20.82 -3.94 -8.34
N ALA A 151 19.85 -3.01 -8.21
CA ALA A 151 18.75 -2.77 -9.16
C ALA A 151 19.13 -2.49 -10.63
N ASN A 152 20.40 -2.27 -10.95
CA ASN A 152 20.90 -2.01 -12.31
C ASN A 152 22.20 -2.75 -12.62
N ARG A 153 22.50 -3.81 -11.86
CA ARG A 153 23.70 -4.64 -12.10
C ARG A 153 23.30 -5.94 -12.77
N PRO A 154 23.94 -6.32 -13.89
CA PRO A 154 23.71 -7.61 -14.53
C PRO A 154 23.96 -8.77 -13.55
N LEU A 155 23.11 -9.79 -13.57
CA LEU A 155 23.22 -10.94 -12.66
C LEU A 155 24.63 -11.57 -12.68
N GLN A 156 25.21 -11.71 -13.88
CA GLN A 156 26.53 -12.32 -14.09
C GLN A 156 27.66 -11.63 -13.31
N GLU A 157 27.50 -10.35 -12.97
CA GLU A 157 28.52 -9.58 -12.22
C GLU A 157 28.37 -9.73 -10.71
N VAL A 158 27.18 -10.10 -10.22
CA VAL A 158 26.84 -9.99 -8.79
C VAL A 158 26.26 -11.26 -8.20
N GLU A 159 26.03 -12.32 -8.98
CA GLU A 159 25.38 -13.56 -8.54
C GLU A 159 25.98 -14.13 -7.26
N ASP A 160 27.29 -14.39 -7.24
CA ASP A 160 27.98 -14.94 -6.06
C ASP A 160 27.85 -14.04 -4.84
N THR A 161 27.88 -12.73 -5.05
CA THR A 161 27.76 -11.74 -3.97
C THR A 161 26.34 -11.74 -3.40
N VAL A 162 25.33 -11.74 -4.27
CA VAL A 162 23.92 -11.81 -3.89
C VAL A 162 23.62 -13.11 -3.16
N ARG A 163 24.09 -14.25 -3.67
CA ARG A 163 23.95 -15.57 -3.03
C ARG A 163 24.59 -15.57 -1.64
N LYS A 164 25.78 -15.00 -1.50
CA LYS A 164 26.47 -14.87 -0.21
C LYS A 164 25.71 -13.98 0.78
N GLU A 165 25.15 -12.85 0.33
CA GLU A 165 24.36 -11.95 1.19
C GLU A 165 22.99 -12.53 1.58
N LEU A 166 22.37 -13.35 0.72
CA LEU A 166 21.19 -14.14 1.07
C LEU A 166 21.50 -15.17 2.18
N GLY A 167 22.75 -15.63 2.26
CA GLY A 167 23.23 -16.54 3.30
C GLY A 167 22.41 -17.82 3.35
N LYS A 168 21.87 -18.16 4.53
CA LYS A 168 21.05 -19.37 4.73
C LYS A 168 19.75 -19.39 3.89
N TYR A 169 19.35 -18.27 3.32
CA TYR A 169 18.16 -18.14 2.47
C TYR A 169 18.46 -18.26 0.98
N SER A 170 19.73 -18.46 0.57
CA SER A 170 20.11 -18.57 -0.85
C SER A 170 19.31 -19.64 -1.58
N GLU A 171 19.04 -20.76 -0.92
CA GLU A 171 18.39 -21.94 -1.52
C GLU A 171 16.90 -21.79 -1.75
N ILE A 172 16.24 -20.80 -1.15
CA ILE A 172 14.80 -20.58 -1.32
C ILE A 172 14.48 -19.47 -2.34
N PHE A 173 15.51 -18.86 -2.93
CA PHE A 173 15.35 -17.85 -3.98
C PHE A 173 15.96 -18.29 -5.32
N ASN A 174 15.29 -17.91 -6.38
CA ASN A 174 15.79 -17.89 -7.75
C ASN A 174 16.27 -16.47 -8.08
N LEU A 175 17.38 -16.37 -8.80
CA LEU A 175 17.84 -15.11 -9.38
C LEU A 175 17.53 -15.18 -10.87
N ILE A 176 16.63 -14.31 -11.34
CA ILE A 176 16.12 -14.35 -12.72
C ILE A 176 16.62 -13.10 -13.46
N PRO A 177 17.45 -13.23 -14.50
CA PRO A 177 17.88 -12.09 -15.31
C PRO A 177 16.68 -11.30 -15.87
N HIS A 178 16.74 -9.98 -15.82
CA HIS A 178 15.71 -9.13 -16.40
C HIS A 178 16.28 -7.79 -16.88
N GLU A 179 16.15 -7.54 -18.19
CA GLU A 179 16.70 -6.36 -18.86
C GLU A 179 18.17 -6.09 -18.47
N LYS A 180 18.45 -4.99 -17.77
CA LYS A 180 19.79 -4.58 -17.31
C LYS A 180 20.12 -5.07 -15.89
N GLY A 181 19.23 -5.85 -15.26
CA GLY A 181 19.35 -6.32 -13.88
C GLY A 181 18.86 -7.76 -13.71
N PHE A 182 18.26 -8.02 -12.56
CA PHE A 182 17.69 -9.31 -12.20
C PHE A 182 16.63 -9.16 -11.10
N TYR A 183 15.76 -10.17 -11.00
CA TYR A 183 14.81 -10.32 -9.91
C TYR A 183 15.26 -11.39 -8.93
N ILE A 184 14.96 -11.18 -7.65
CA ILE A 184 15.10 -12.18 -6.59
C ILE A 184 13.70 -12.72 -6.31
N VAL A 185 13.40 -13.94 -6.74
CA VAL A 185 12.05 -14.52 -6.70
C VAL A 185 12.06 -15.77 -5.83
N ARG A 186 11.11 -15.90 -4.91
CA ARG A 186 11.03 -17.10 -4.06
C ARG A 186 10.68 -18.34 -4.89
N LYS A 187 11.23 -19.49 -4.51
CA LYS A 187 10.85 -20.78 -5.09
C LYS A 187 9.49 -21.19 -4.52
N ASP A 188 8.53 -21.49 -5.38
CA ASP A 188 7.14 -21.83 -5.03
C ASP A 188 6.99 -22.95 -4.00
N ALA A 189 7.95 -23.88 -3.92
CA ALA A 189 7.93 -25.01 -2.98
C ALA A 189 8.43 -24.68 -1.55
N SER A 190 8.80 -23.42 -1.26
CA SER A 190 9.41 -23.06 0.03
C SER A 190 8.33 -22.83 1.10
N PRO A 191 8.40 -23.47 2.29
CA PRO A 191 7.39 -23.32 3.34
C PRO A 191 7.21 -21.86 3.79
N LEU A 192 5.97 -21.41 4.02
CA LEU A 192 5.64 -20.04 4.46
C LEU A 192 5.23 -19.92 5.94
N ALA A 193 5.00 -21.05 6.63
CA ALA A 193 4.39 -21.05 7.96
C ALA A 193 5.13 -20.18 9.00
N SER A 194 6.47 -20.09 8.93
CA SER A 194 7.25 -19.25 9.84
C SER A 194 7.03 -17.75 9.59
N GLU A 195 6.95 -17.35 8.33
CA GLU A 195 6.71 -15.99 7.88
C GLU A 195 5.29 -15.54 8.18
N LEU A 196 4.30 -16.40 7.95
CA LEU A 196 2.89 -16.13 8.30
C LEU A 196 2.74 -15.94 9.82
N LYS A 197 3.42 -16.77 10.62
CA LYS A 197 3.46 -16.59 12.08
C LYS A 197 4.18 -15.31 12.53
N GLU A 198 5.25 -14.91 11.83
CA GLU A 198 5.95 -13.64 12.08
C GLU A 198 5.00 -12.45 11.81
N ASN A 199 4.26 -12.48 10.69
CA ASN A 199 3.28 -11.46 10.34
C ASN A 199 2.15 -11.37 11.38
N ALA A 200 1.60 -12.51 11.82
CA ALA A 200 0.62 -12.55 12.90
C ALA A 200 1.17 -11.91 14.19
N THR A 201 2.42 -12.25 14.55
CA THR A 201 3.09 -11.69 15.74
C THR A 201 3.23 -10.17 15.66
N GLN A 202 3.50 -9.61 14.47
CA GLN A 202 3.59 -8.16 14.26
C GLN A 202 2.26 -7.45 14.57
N LEU A 203 1.14 -8.02 14.10
CA LEU A 203 -0.20 -7.51 14.36
C LEU A 203 -0.58 -7.61 15.86
N VAL A 204 -0.30 -8.75 16.51
CA VAL A 204 -0.53 -8.91 17.96
C VAL A 204 0.27 -7.89 18.77
N LYS A 205 1.54 -7.69 18.45
CA LYS A 205 2.39 -6.71 19.15
C LYS A 205 1.80 -5.30 19.05
N LYS A 206 1.27 -4.93 17.88
CA LYS A 206 0.61 -3.63 17.68
C LYS A 206 -0.69 -3.54 18.48
N TYR A 207 -1.54 -4.56 18.44
CA TYR A 207 -2.74 -4.63 19.28
C TYR A 207 -2.42 -4.42 20.76
N LEU A 208 -1.49 -5.20 21.31
CA LEU A 208 -1.11 -5.12 22.71
C LEU A 208 -0.52 -3.75 23.08
N LYS A 209 0.20 -3.10 22.16
CA LYS A 209 0.70 -1.74 22.35
C LYS A 209 -0.46 -0.75 22.51
N TYR A 210 -1.46 -0.80 21.63
CA TYR A 210 -2.60 0.10 21.67
C TYR A 210 -3.56 -0.18 22.83
N LYS A 211 -3.68 -1.45 23.22
CA LYS A 211 -4.45 -1.89 24.38
C LYS A 211 -3.81 -1.48 25.70
N ASN A 212 -2.55 -1.85 25.91
CA ASN A 212 -1.92 -1.80 27.24
C ASN A 212 -1.09 -0.53 27.49
N GLN A 213 -0.45 0.02 26.44
CA GLN A 213 0.47 1.15 26.61
C GLN A 213 -0.20 2.49 26.33
N HIS A 214 -1.04 2.55 25.30
CA HIS A 214 -1.66 3.80 24.88
C HIS A 214 -3.10 3.98 25.36
N ASN A 215 -3.79 2.89 25.76
CA ASN A 215 -5.21 2.88 26.13
C ASN A 215 -6.07 3.63 25.09
N LEU A 216 -5.81 3.39 23.80
CA LEU A 216 -6.47 4.10 22.70
C LEU A 216 -7.63 3.31 22.11
N ILE A 217 -7.65 1.99 22.26
CA ILE A 217 -8.72 1.12 21.74
C ILE A 217 -10.09 1.54 22.31
N ASP A 218 -10.12 2.00 23.57
CA ASP A 218 -11.35 2.47 24.22
C ASP A 218 -11.87 3.83 23.76
N LYS A 219 -11.09 4.57 22.97
CA LYS A 219 -11.47 5.91 22.49
C LYS A 219 -12.21 5.90 21.15
N TYR A 220 -12.41 4.72 20.56
CA TYR A 220 -13.04 4.54 19.26
C TYR A 220 -14.16 3.51 19.35
N ASP A 221 -15.20 3.69 18.55
CA ASP A 221 -16.32 2.75 18.44
C ASP A 221 -15.88 1.44 17.77
N ARG A 222 -14.93 1.54 16.84
CA ARG A 222 -14.23 0.43 16.21
C ARG A 222 -12.74 0.73 16.10
N PHE A 223 -11.89 -0.28 16.28
CA PHE A 223 -10.45 -0.14 16.12
C PHE A 223 -9.94 -1.18 15.12
N ILE A 224 -9.23 -0.73 14.09
CA ILE A 224 -8.73 -1.58 13.01
C ILE A 224 -7.21 -1.61 13.07
N ILE A 225 -6.67 -2.83 13.03
CA ILE A 225 -5.24 -3.06 12.82
C ILE A 225 -5.11 -3.62 11.42
N LEU A 226 -4.64 -2.77 10.51
CA LEU A 226 -4.56 -3.02 9.09
C LEU A 226 -3.14 -3.46 8.72
N GLY A 227 -2.97 -4.74 8.46
CA GLY A 227 -1.76 -5.31 7.87
C GLY A 227 -1.62 -4.93 6.40
N ASP A 228 -0.63 -4.11 6.08
CA ASP A 228 -0.24 -3.79 4.70
C ASP A 228 0.74 -4.83 4.17
N ALA A 229 0.27 -5.65 3.24
CA ALA A 229 1.06 -6.64 2.51
C ALA A 229 1.09 -6.38 1.00
N LEU A 230 0.71 -5.18 0.53
CA LEU A 230 0.68 -4.87 -0.92
C LEU A 230 2.06 -4.97 -1.58
N ILE A 231 3.13 -4.73 -0.80
CA ILE A 231 4.52 -4.78 -1.27
C ILE A 231 5.17 -6.13 -0.87
N SER A 232 4.42 -7.03 -0.24
CA SER A 232 4.94 -8.35 0.15
C SER A 232 4.96 -9.28 -1.06
N GLU A 233 6.02 -9.20 -1.87
CA GLU A 233 6.20 -10.03 -3.08
C GLU A 233 6.25 -11.55 -2.80
N VAL A 234 6.29 -11.97 -1.53
CA VAL A 234 6.85 -13.27 -1.13
C VAL A 234 5.91 -14.12 -0.29
N ALA A 235 5.01 -13.52 0.51
CA ALA A 235 4.42 -14.25 1.64
C ALA A 235 2.89 -14.24 1.72
N ILE A 236 2.20 -13.28 1.10
CA ILE A 236 0.75 -13.18 1.19
C ILE A 236 0.24 -12.89 -0.21
N VAL A 237 0.06 -13.95 -0.99
CA VAL A 237 -0.26 -13.84 -2.43
C VAL A 237 -1.66 -14.36 -2.76
N ASN A 238 -2.37 -14.89 -1.76
CA ASN A 238 -3.71 -15.42 -1.88
C ASN A 238 -4.46 -15.32 -0.53
N GLU A 239 -5.76 -15.64 -0.58
CA GLU A 239 -6.65 -15.60 0.58
C GLU A 239 -6.23 -16.56 1.70
N GLN A 240 -5.76 -17.77 1.36
CA GLN A 240 -5.40 -18.81 2.34
C GLN A 240 -4.22 -18.35 3.23
N ASP A 241 -3.22 -17.68 2.64
CA ASP A 241 -2.08 -17.13 3.39
C ASP A 241 -2.56 -16.09 4.42
N ALA A 242 -3.48 -15.21 4.01
CA ALA A 242 -4.04 -14.18 4.87
C ALA A 242 -4.95 -14.78 5.96
N GLU A 243 -5.76 -15.78 5.64
CA GLU A 243 -6.55 -16.54 6.63
C GLU A 243 -5.66 -17.25 7.64
N GLU A 244 -4.53 -17.84 7.21
CA GLU A 244 -3.60 -18.50 8.12
C GLU A 244 -2.99 -17.49 9.11
N ILE A 245 -2.68 -16.27 8.68
CA ILE A 245 -2.24 -15.20 9.59
C ILE A 245 -3.34 -14.90 10.61
N ILE A 246 -4.58 -14.71 10.17
CA ILE A 246 -5.73 -14.45 11.04
C ILE A 246 -5.94 -15.60 12.04
N ASN A 247 -5.87 -16.86 11.59
CA ASN A 247 -6.03 -18.04 12.45
C ASN A 247 -4.92 -18.09 13.51
N ASN A 248 -3.69 -17.77 13.14
CA ASN A 248 -2.58 -17.65 14.08
C ASN A 248 -2.78 -16.54 15.11
N LEU A 249 -3.48 -15.44 14.78
CA LEU A 249 -3.86 -14.41 15.76
C LEU A 249 -4.84 -14.94 16.81
N CYS A 250 -5.88 -15.63 16.36
CA CYS A 250 -6.95 -16.15 17.21
C CYS A 250 -6.43 -17.16 18.24
N CYS A 251 -5.44 -17.97 17.84
CA CYS A 251 -4.79 -18.94 18.73
C CYS A 251 -3.97 -18.29 19.85
N VAL A 252 -3.56 -17.03 19.70
CA VAL A 252 -2.58 -16.38 20.59
C VAL A 252 -3.23 -15.43 21.58
N GLN A 253 -4.39 -14.84 21.26
CA GLN A 253 -4.92 -13.75 22.05
C GLN A 253 -6.45 -13.65 21.98
N GLN A 254 -7.09 -13.45 23.14
CA GLN A 254 -8.48 -12.97 23.17
C GLN A 254 -8.54 -11.49 22.77
N VAL A 255 -9.29 -11.22 21.72
CA VAL A 255 -9.44 -9.91 21.08
C VAL A 255 -10.79 -9.31 21.49
N GLU A 256 -10.83 -8.01 21.76
CA GLU A 256 -12.09 -7.31 22.07
C GLU A 256 -13.00 -7.22 20.86
N ALA A 257 -14.32 -7.35 21.04
CA ALA A 257 -15.30 -7.40 19.95
C ALA A 257 -15.25 -6.18 18.99
N LYS A 258 -14.83 -5.01 19.48
CA LYS A 258 -14.69 -3.79 18.66
C LYS A 258 -13.40 -3.70 17.86
N VAL A 259 -12.48 -4.64 18.05
CA VAL A 259 -11.19 -4.68 17.36
C VAL A 259 -11.28 -5.59 16.15
N VAL A 260 -10.85 -5.10 15.01
CA VAL A 260 -10.83 -5.82 13.74
C VAL A 260 -9.42 -5.90 13.22
N PHE A 261 -8.98 -7.11 12.89
CA PHE A 261 -7.76 -7.31 12.13
C PHE A 261 -8.12 -7.36 10.65
N ALA A 262 -7.40 -6.59 9.84
CA ALA A 262 -7.55 -6.59 8.40
C ALA A 262 -6.19 -6.85 7.75
N ILE A 263 -6.14 -7.61 6.66
CA ILE A 263 -4.93 -7.83 5.87
C ILE A 263 -5.24 -7.43 4.43
N LEU A 264 -4.49 -6.44 3.93
CA LEU A 264 -4.57 -5.94 2.56
C LEU A 264 -3.40 -6.52 1.76
N PHE A 265 -3.68 -7.27 0.70
CA PHE A 265 -2.66 -7.96 -0.09
C PHE A 265 -3.01 -7.97 -1.58
N GLN A 266 -2.02 -8.26 -2.42
CA GLN A 266 -2.22 -8.44 -3.85
C GLN A 266 -2.54 -9.91 -4.13
N ASP A 267 -3.76 -10.19 -4.56
CA ASP A 267 -4.23 -11.54 -4.87
C ASP A 267 -3.83 -11.93 -6.30
N HIS A 268 -2.92 -12.88 -6.40
CA HIS A 268 -2.43 -13.39 -7.68
C HIS A 268 -3.46 -14.31 -8.37
N ASN A 269 -4.43 -14.84 -7.63
CA ASN A 269 -5.54 -15.63 -8.17
C ASN A 269 -6.73 -14.73 -8.60
N GLY A 270 -6.93 -13.61 -7.93
CA GLY A 270 -8.02 -12.64 -8.14
C GLY A 270 -7.72 -11.47 -9.09
N LYS A 271 -6.51 -11.38 -9.67
CA LYS A 271 -6.03 -10.26 -10.51
C LYS A 271 -6.23 -8.87 -9.86
N GLY A 272 -6.03 -8.73 -8.56
CA GLY A 272 -6.32 -7.46 -7.88
C GLY A 272 -5.81 -7.37 -6.45
N VAL A 273 -6.29 -6.34 -5.75
CA VAL A 273 -6.09 -6.16 -4.31
C VAL A 273 -7.26 -6.81 -3.57
N SER A 274 -6.97 -7.49 -2.46
CA SER A 274 -7.96 -8.18 -1.63
C SER A 274 -7.79 -7.81 -0.16
N VAL A 275 -8.89 -7.88 0.59
CA VAL A 275 -8.91 -7.65 2.05
C VAL A 275 -9.61 -8.81 2.74
N ILE A 276 -8.94 -9.40 3.73
CA ILE A 276 -9.60 -10.28 4.71
C ILE A 276 -9.75 -9.53 6.01
N THR A 277 -10.94 -9.60 6.61
CA THR A 277 -11.21 -9.04 7.92
C THR A 277 -11.61 -10.13 8.91
N HIS A 278 -11.11 -10.03 10.14
CA HIS A 278 -11.55 -10.85 11.25
C HIS A 278 -12.04 -9.95 12.39
N SER A 279 -13.27 -10.21 12.82
CA SER A 279 -13.87 -9.66 14.04
C SER A 279 -14.20 -10.85 14.96
N PRO A 280 -13.93 -10.75 16.28
CA PRO A 280 -14.25 -11.82 17.24
C PRO A 280 -15.73 -12.17 17.31
#